data_AF-A0A1I0HPK8-F1
#
_entry.id   AF-A0A1I0HPK8-F1
#
_cell.length_a   1.000
_cell.length_b   1.000
_cell.length_c   1.000
_cell.angle_alpha   90.00
_cell.angle_beta   90.00
_cell.angle_gamma   90.00
#
_symmetry.space_group_name_H-M   'P 1'
#
loop_
_entity.id
_entity.type
_entity.pdbx_description
1 polymer ?
#
loop_
_entity_poly.entity_id
_entity_poly.type
_entity_poly.pdbx_seq_one_letter_code
_entity_poly.pdbx_strand_id
1 'polypeptide(L)' 'MTTPRLFPGWQIIDGAGGGYIAIRLVLVPSASGLSNVRCGATLAELHRHLEEETRRRRPRASQVVAPPSSESPAEIGS' A
#
# COMPACT_ATOMS: atom_id res chain seq x y z
N MET A 1 1.36 16.43 -25.34
CA MET A 1 0.53 16.75 -24.16
C MET A 1 0.49 15.52 -23.27
N THR A 2 1.07 15.57 -22.07
CA THR A 2 1.16 14.43 -21.17
C THR A 2 -0.09 14.38 -20.31
N THR A 3 -0.85 13.28 -20.36
CA THR A 3 -2.04 13.08 -19.53
C THR A 3 -1.66 13.19 -18.05
N PRO A 4 -2.40 13.95 -17.21
CA PRO A 4 -2.10 14.00 -15.79
C PRO A 4 -2.25 12.60 -15.18
N ARG A 5 -1.17 12.11 -14.55
CA ARG A 5 -1.24 10.85 -13.78
C ARG A 5 -2.10 11.10 -12.55
N LEU A 6 -3.16 10.31 -12.40
CA LEU A 6 -4.07 10.38 -11.26
C LEU A 6 -3.69 9.32 -10.22
N PHE A 7 -3.69 9.69 -8.95
CA PHE A 7 -3.49 8.79 -7.81
C PHE A 7 -4.75 8.77 -6.95
N PRO A 8 -5.69 7.84 -7.21
CA PRO A 8 -6.95 7.77 -6.47
C PRO A 8 -6.71 7.67 -4.96
N GLY A 9 -7.43 8.47 -4.18
CA GLY A 9 -7.30 8.51 -2.73
C GLY A 9 -6.14 9.36 -2.21
N TRP A 10 -5.47 10.13 -3.07
CA TRP A 10 -4.45 11.10 -2.72
C TRP A 10 -4.83 12.49 -3.20
N GLN A 11 -4.55 13.50 -2.37
CA GLN A 11 -4.58 14.90 -2.72
C GLN A 11 -3.14 15.40 -2.82
N ILE A 12 -2.79 15.99 -3.96
CA ILE A 12 -1.46 16.59 -4.18
C ILE A 12 -1.59 18.10 -4.04
N ILE A 13 -0.69 18.71 -3.27
CA ILE A 13 -0.59 20.15 -3.04
C ILE A 13 0.86 20.60 -3.17
N ASP A 14 1.05 21.89 -3.45
CA ASP A 14 2.37 22.52 -3.42
C ASP A 14 2.86 22.63 -1.97
N GLY A 15 4.12 22.25 -1.76
CA GLY A 15 4.80 22.35 -0.47
C GLY A 15 5.45 23.71 -0.28
N ALA A 16 5.45 24.20 0.97
CA ALA A 16 6.20 25.38 1.35
C ALA A 16 7.71 25.12 1.13
N GLY A 17 8.28 25.69 0.06
CA GLY A 17 9.67 25.44 -0.36
C GLY A 17 9.84 24.96 -1.81
N GLY A 18 8.76 24.88 -2.59
CA GLY A 18 8.83 24.53 -4.02
C GLY A 18 8.84 23.02 -4.31
N GLY A 19 8.62 22.19 -3.29
CA GLY A 19 8.35 20.76 -3.43
C GLY A 19 6.86 20.44 -3.54
N TYR A 20 6.53 19.16 -3.54
CA TYR A 20 5.16 18.67 -3.63
C TYR A 20 4.86 17.72 -2.47
N ILE A 21 3.62 17.80 -1.97
CA ILE A 21 3.13 16.97 -0.87
C ILE A 21 1.89 16.24 -1.34
N ALA A 22 1.84 14.93 -1.13
CA ALA A 22 0.65 14.11 -1.30
C ALA A 22 0.12 13.64 0.06
N ILE A 23 -1.15 13.92 0.33
CA ILE A 23 -1.87 13.53 1.54
C ILE A 23 -2.95 12.53 1.17
N ARG A 24 -3.09 11.43 1.92
CA ARG A 24 -4.20 10.50 1.70
C ARG A 24 -5.52 11.15 2.08
N LEU A 25 -6.53 10.97 1.23
CA LEU A 25 -7.92 11.36 1.51
C LEU A 25 -8.57 10.46 2.58
N VAL A 26 -8.11 9.21 2.68
CA VAL A 26 -8.56 8.25 3.69
C VAL A 26 -7.35 7.78 4.48
N LEU A 27 -7.31 8.13 5.76
CA LEU A 27 -6.22 7.77 6.65
C LEU A 27 -6.16 6.25 6.83
N VAL A 28 -4.95 5.71 6.81
CA VAL A 28 -4.66 4.34 7.21
C VAL A 28 -4.18 4.27 8.65
N PRO A 29 -4.46 3.17 9.35
CA PRO A 29 -3.89 2.91 10.67
C PRO A 29 -2.37 2.93 10.62
N SER A 30 -1.73 3.45 11.68
CA SER A 30 -0.27 3.50 11.81
C SER A 30 0.41 2.12 11.73
N ALA A 31 -0.30 1.05 12.11
CA ALA A 31 0.20 -0.33 12.06
C ALA A 31 0.24 -0.93 10.65
N SER A 32 -0.30 -0.27 9.62
CA SER A 32 -0.39 -0.87 8.28
C SER A 32 0.93 -0.86 7.49
N GLY A 33 1.98 -0.22 8.01
CA GLY A 33 3.26 -0.04 7.29
C GLY A 33 3.15 0.84 6.04
N LEU A 34 2.04 1.58 5.89
CA LEU A 34 1.77 2.50 4.80
C LEU A 34 1.85 3.93 5.31
N SER A 35 2.18 4.86 4.42
CA SER A 35 2.22 6.28 4.77
C SER A 35 0.90 6.99 4.46
N ASN A 36 0.53 7.93 5.33
CA ASN A 36 -0.54 8.89 5.10
C ASN A 36 -0.08 10.14 4.35
N VAL A 37 1.23 10.41 4.33
CA VAL A 37 1.85 11.57 3.67
C VAL A 37 3.09 11.15 2.89
N ARG A 38 3.25 11.68 1.67
CA ARG A 38 4.48 11.55 0.87
C ARG A 38 4.90 12.91 0.36
N CYS A 39 6.21 13.11 0.22
CA CYS A 39 6.79 14.33 -0.30
C CYS A 39 7.78 14.01 -1.43
N GLY A 40 8.02 14.99 -2.28
CA GLY A 40 9.04 14.96 -3.32
C GLY A 40 9.49 16.38 -3.65
N ALA A 41 10.76 16.56 -4.01
CA ALA A 41 11.28 17.85 -4.44
C ALA A 41 10.72 18.24 -5.82
N THR A 42 10.29 17.25 -6.61
CA THR A 42 9.63 17.45 -7.90
C THR A 42 8.35 16.62 -8.00
N LEU A 43 7.44 17.00 -8.89
CA LEU A 43 6.21 16.24 -9.13
C LEU A 43 6.51 14.83 -9.64
N ALA A 44 7.54 14.67 -10.48
CA ALA A 44 7.97 13.37 -11.01
C ALA A 44 8.46 12.43 -9.88
N GLU A 45 9.24 12.96 -8.94
CA GLU A 45 9.69 12.21 -7.77
C GLU A 45 8.51 11.80 -6.88
N LEU A 46 7.59 12.73 -6.60
CA LEU A 46 6.39 12.43 -5.82
C LEU A 46 5.56 11.33 -6.48
N HIS A 47 5.36 11.39 -7.79
CA HIS A 47 4.65 10.36 -8.55
C HIS A 47 5.32 8.98 -8.41
N ARG A 48 6.65 8.90 -8.51
CA ARG A 48 7.39 7.66 -8.29
C ARG A 48 7.14 7.09 -6.89
N HIS A 49 7.19 7.92 -5.85
CA HIS A 49 6.89 7.50 -4.48
C HIS A 49 5.46 6.98 -4.32
N LEU A 50 4.48 7.64 -4.95
CA LEU A 50 3.08 7.20 -4.92
C LEU A 50 2.85 5.89 -5.69
N GLU A 51 3.56 5.66 -6.78
CA GLU A 51 3.52 4.39 -7.52
C GLU A 51 4.07 3.23 -6.68
N GLU A 52 5.22 3.42 -6.03
CA GLU A 52 5.82 2.44 -5.13
C GLU A 52 4.88 2.11 -3.96
N GLU A 53 4.25 3.12 -3.37
CA GLU A 53 3.28 2.98 -2.29
C GLU A 53 2.01 2.22 -2.74
N THR A 54 1.50 2.54 -3.92
CA THR A 54 0.32 1.88 -4.51
C THR A 54 0.60 0.42 -4.81
N ARG A 55 1.81 0.10 -5.30
CA ARG A 55 2.24 -1.29 -5.54
C ARG A 55 2.28 -2.10 -4.25
N ARG A 56 2.75 -1.52 -3.14
CA ARG A 56 2.77 -2.16 -1.81
C ARG A 56 1.37 -2.39 -1.24
N ARG A 57 0.42 -1.52 -1.57
CA ARG A 57 -0.99 -1.63 -1.14
C ARG A 57 -1.75 -2.77 -1.79
N ARG A 58 -1.33 -3.24 -2.97
CA ARG A 58 -1.97 -4.37 -3.61
C ARG A 58 -1.79 -5.56 -2.66
N PRO A 59 -2.87 -6.16 -2.11
CA PRO A 59 -2.71 -7.26 -1.19
C PRO A 59 -1.84 -8.32 -1.88
N ARG A 60 -0.82 -8.81 -1.18
CA ARG A 60 -0.26 -10.12 -1.50
C ARG A 60 -1.45 -11.07 -1.41
N ALA A 61 -2.05 -11.40 -2.54
CA ALA A 61 -2.88 -12.57 -2.65
C ALA A 61 -1.97 -13.78 -2.43
N SER A 62 -1.69 -14.12 -1.16
CA SER A 62 -1.13 -15.39 -0.68
C SER A 62 -0.67 -15.22 0.77
N GLN A 63 -1.61 -15.38 1.69
CA GLN A 63 -1.41 -16.17 2.90
C GLN A 63 -2.79 -16.64 3.34
N VAL A 64 -3.45 -17.41 2.47
CA VAL A 64 -4.42 -18.39 2.96
C VAL A 64 -3.56 -19.47 3.62
N VAL A 65 -3.33 -19.32 4.91
CA VAL A 65 -2.89 -20.43 5.76
C VAL A 65 -3.97 -21.49 5.61
N ALA A 66 -3.66 -22.58 4.90
CA ALA A 66 -4.49 -23.77 4.97
C ALA A 66 -4.54 -24.21 6.44
N PRO A 67 -5.71 -24.58 6.99
CA PRO A 67 -5.76 -25.14 8.33
C PRO A 67 -4.88 -26.41 8.36
N PRO A 68 -4.17 -26.69 9.48
CA PRO A 68 -3.44 -27.94 9.59
C PRO A 68 -4.45 -29.08 9.47
N SER A 69 -4.28 -29.92 8.45
CA SER A 69 -4.96 -31.21 8.36
C SER A 69 -4.72 -31.92 9.69
N SER A 70 -5.79 -32.08 10.46
CA SER A 70 -5.77 -32.80 11.73
C SER A 70 -5.14 -34.17 11.51
N GLU A 71 -3.95 -34.35 12.08
CA GLU A 71 -3.40 -35.67 12.29
C GLU A 71 -4.14 -36.37 13.44
N SER A 72 -4.30 -37.69 13.25
CA SER A 72 -4.45 -38.77 14.24
C SER A 72 -5.85 -39.12 14.77
N PRO A 73 -6.08 -40.37 15.28
CA PRO A 73 -5.18 -41.54 15.36
C PRO A 73 -5.80 -42.87 14.86
N ALA A 74 -4.96 -43.93 14.92
CA ALA A 74 -5.20 -45.34 14.70
C ALA A 74 -6.53 -45.93 15.21
N GLU A 75 -7.10 -46.86 14.44
CA GLU A 75 -7.97 -47.91 14.98
C GLU A 75 -7.27 -49.27 14.89
N ILE A 76 -7.33 -49.97 16.02
CA ILE A 76 -6.68 -51.23 16.32
C ILE A 76 -7.81 -52.28 16.32
N GLY A 77 -7.71 -53.30 15.46
CA GLY A 77 -8.24 -54.65 15.73
C GLY A 77 -9.73 -54.94 15.53
N SER A 78 -10.02 -55.97 14.72
CA SER A 78 -10.60 -57.25 15.17
C SER A 78 -10.34 -58.34 14.14
#